data_AF-A0A1N7PCW5-F1
#
_entry.id   AF-A0A1N7PCW5-F1
#
_cell.length_a   1.000
_cell.length_b   1.000
_cell.length_c   1.000
_cell.angle_alpha   90.00
_cell.angle_beta   90.00
_cell.angle_gamma   90.00
#
_symmetry.space_group_name_H-M   'P 1'
#
loop_
_entity.id
_entity.type
_entity.pdbx_description
1 polymer ?
#
loop_
_entity_poly.entity_id
_entity_poly.type
_entity_poly.pdbx_seq_one_letter_code
_entity_poly.pdbx_strand_id
1 'polypeptide(L)'
;MYAFCNLCIQMNKSMETELKSHIAENLRKHRVLRGYTQEYIAEYLGKRDYTAYSRYEQGRSNLKMEDAIKLANLYEVDVQELISVTPSVSAYSDNGKKSNGMISILVDLDGSSNTLESNIHRLKRINDLLARQEL
;
A
#
# COMPACT_ATOMS: atom_id res chain seq x y z
N MET A 1 16.37 -26.95 30.54
CA MET A 1 15.54 -27.27 29.35
C MET A 1 14.39 -26.26 29.13
N TYR A 2 13.74 -25.72 30.17
CA TYR A 2 12.64 -24.75 30.03
C TYR A 2 13.03 -23.30 29.64
N ALA A 3 14.29 -22.88 29.84
CA ALA A 3 14.73 -21.50 29.55
C ALA A 3 14.85 -21.18 28.04
N PHE A 4 15.26 -22.15 27.23
CA PHE A 4 15.36 -21.99 25.77
C PHE A 4 13.98 -21.88 25.08
N CYS A 5 12.96 -22.55 25.63
CA CYS A 5 11.59 -22.49 25.09
C CYS A 5 10.94 -21.11 25.34
N ASN A 6 11.16 -20.52 26.53
CA ASN A 6 10.67 -19.18 26.83
C ASN A 6 11.32 -18.09 25.94
N LEU A 7 12.60 -18.23 25.60
CA LEU A 7 13.28 -17.26 24.74
C LEU A 7 12.73 -17.29 23.29
N CYS A 8 12.45 -18.47 22.73
CA CYS A 8 11.80 -18.61 21.43
C CYS A 8 10.36 -18.08 21.42
N ILE A 9 9.59 -18.32 22.49
CA ILE A 9 8.22 -17.79 22.63
C ILE A 9 8.24 -16.26 22.71
N GLN A 10 9.21 -15.68 23.43
CA GLN A 10 9.37 -14.23 23.57
C GLN A 10 9.77 -13.57 22.24
N MET A 11 10.70 -14.18 21.49
CA MET A 11 11.07 -13.72 20.15
C MET A 11 9.90 -13.76 19.16
N ASN A 12 9.08 -14.83 19.22
CA ASN A 12 7.92 -14.96 18.32
C ASN A 12 6.83 -13.92 18.64
N LYS A 13 6.61 -13.61 19.92
CA LYS A 13 5.69 -12.54 20.33
C LYS A 13 6.13 -11.15 19.87
N SER A 14 7.42 -10.85 19.92
CA SER A 14 7.96 -9.55 19.52
C SER A 14 7.82 -9.29 18.02
N MET A 15 8.01 -10.32 17.21
CA MET A 15 7.85 -10.25 15.74
C MET A 15 6.38 -10.14 15.32
N GLU A 16 5.47 -10.84 16.01
CA GLU A 16 4.02 -10.77 15.71
C GLU A 16 3.44 -9.39 16.02
N THR A 17 3.93 -8.70 17.06
CA THR A 17 3.50 -7.33 17.38
C THR A 17 3.97 -6.31 16.36
N GLU A 18 5.17 -6.47 15.82
CA GLU A 18 5.75 -5.56 14.83
C GLU A 18 5.00 -5.64 13.50
N LEU A 19 4.69 -6.87 13.04
CA LEU A 19 3.89 -7.11 11.84
C LEU A 19 2.48 -6.48 11.94
N LYS A 20 1.81 -6.63 13.10
CA LYS A 20 0.49 -6.02 13.34
C LYS A 20 0.55 -4.51 13.31
N SER A 21 1.62 -3.92 13.84
CA SER A 21 1.81 -2.47 13.83
C SER A 21 1.96 -1.93 12.40
N HIS A 22 2.69 -2.63 11.54
CA HIS A 22 2.89 -2.21 10.14
C HIS A 22 1.58 -2.28 9.34
N ILE A 23 0.84 -3.38 9.47
CA ILE A 23 -0.49 -3.51 8.85
C ILE A 23 -1.42 -2.38 9.29
N ALA A 24 -1.42 -2.08 10.60
CA ALA A 24 -2.23 -1.02 11.18
C ALA A 24 -1.91 0.37 10.59
N GLU A 25 -0.62 0.66 10.41
CA GLU A 25 -0.15 1.90 9.81
C GLU A 25 -0.54 2.02 8.32
N ASN A 26 -0.35 0.95 7.55
CA ASN A 26 -0.73 0.91 6.14
C ASN A 26 -2.23 1.12 5.95
N LEU A 27 -3.06 0.47 6.76
CA LEU A 27 -4.51 0.66 6.76
C LEU A 27 -4.90 2.12 6.98
N ARG A 28 -4.30 2.75 7.99
CA ARG A 28 -4.54 4.16 8.32
C ARG A 28 -4.09 5.09 7.20
N LYS A 29 -2.92 4.81 6.60
CA LYS A 29 -2.37 5.58 5.47
C LYS A 29 -3.32 5.56 4.27
N HIS A 30 -3.76 4.38 3.81
CA HIS A 30 -4.68 4.28 2.68
C HIS A 30 -6.04 4.92 2.98
N ARG A 31 -6.54 4.79 4.22
CA ARG A 31 -7.77 5.46 4.64
C ARG A 31 -7.66 6.98 4.53
N VAL A 32 -6.62 7.57 5.11
CA VAL A 32 -6.43 9.04 5.14
C VAL A 32 -6.19 9.57 3.73
N LEU A 33 -5.39 8.87 2.91
CA LEU A 33 -5.10 9.27 1.53
C LEU A 33 -6.37 9.38 0.68
N ARG A 34 -7.34 8.48 0.89
CA ARG A 34 -8.62 8.48 0.17
C ARG A 34 -9.72 9.29 0.89
N GLY A 35 -9.45 9.84 2.07
CA GLY A 35 -10.41 10.65 2.83
C GLY A 35 -11.56 9.86 3.48
N TYR A 36 -11.39 8.56 3.70
CA TYR A 36 -12.44 7.72 4.27
C TYR A 36 -12.53 7.83 5.81
N THR A 37 -13.74 7.73 6.33
CA THR A 37 -13.99 7.64 7.78
C THR A 37 -13.87 6.20 8.27
N GLN A 38 -13.66 6.00 9.58
CA GLN A 38 -13.60 4.66 10.16
C GLN A 38 -14.97 3.97 10.11
N GLU A 39 -16.03 4.75 10.22
CA GLU A 39 -17.43 4.32 10.11
C GLU A 39 -17.72 3.77 8.72
N TYR A 40 -17.31 4.50 7.66
CA TYR A 40 -17.50 4.07 6.28
C TYR A 40 -16.82 2.72 6.00
N ILE A 41 -15.58 2.55 6.48
CA ILE A 41 -14.86 1.29 6.26
C ILE A 41 -15.49 0.15 7.08
N ALA A 42 -15.92 0.42 8.32
CA ALA A 42 -16.60 -0.59 9.12
C ALA A 42 -17.89 -1.06 8.44
N GLU A 43 -18.67 -0.15 7.88
CA GLU A 43 -19.88 -0.46 7.11
C GLU A 43 -19.55 -1.28 5.85
N TYR A 44 -18.53 -0.88 5.07
CA TYR A 44 -18.07 -1.62 3.90
C TYR A 44 -17.60 -3.05 4.24
N LEU A 45 -16.99 -3.23 5.41
CA LEU A 45 -16.58 -4.54 5.92
C LEU A 45 -17.73 -5.36 6.51
N GLY A 46 -18.94 -4.80 6.61
CA GLY A 46 -20.09 -5.43 7.26
C GLY A 46 -19.91 -5.59 8.77
N LYS A 47 -19.11 -4.73 9.41
CA LYS A 47 -18.93 -4.72 10.86
C LYS A 47 -20.02 -3.85 11.47
N ARG A 48 -20.57 -4.31 12.60
CA ARG A 48 -21.63 -3.59 13.33
C ARG A 48 -21.15 -2.24 13.89
N ASP A 49 -19.87 -2.14 14.27
CA ASP A 49 -19.33 -0.98 14.98
C ASP A 49 -17.96 -0.54 14.41
N TYR A 50 -17.73 0.77 14.37
CA TYR A 50 -16.46 1.41 13.96
C TYR A 50 -15.28 0.97 14.84
N THR A 51 -15.55 0.61 16.10
CA THR A 51 -14.55 0.14 17.07
C THR A 51 -13.79 -1.08 16.56
N ALA A 52 -14.42 -1.95 15.76
CA ALA A 52 -13.74 -3.10 15.17
C ALA A 52 -12.60 -2.66 14.25
N TYR A 53 -12.89 -1.71 13.37
CA TYR A 53 -11.90 -1.16 12.44
C TYR A 53 -10.84 -0.31 13.16
N SER A 54 -11.25 0.51 14.14
CA SER A 54 -10.30 1.27 14.96
C SER A 54 -9.28 0.39 15.67
N ARG A 55 -9.62 -0.84 16.06
CA ARG A 55 -8.67 -1.78 16.69
C ARG A 55 -7.67 -2.35 15.68
N TYR A 56 -8.04 -2.46 14.41
CA TYR A 56 -7.10 -2.82 13.34
C TYR A 56 -6.08 -1.70 13.13
N GLU A 57 -6.51 -0.44 13.05
CA GLU A 57 -5.60 0.72 12.94
C GLU A 57 -4.70 0.94 14.17
N GLN A 58 -5.01 0.31 15.29
CA GLN A 58 -4.21 0.35 16.52
C GLN A 58 -3.32 -0.90 16.70
N GLY A 59 -3.38 -1.87 15.77
CA GLY A 59 -2.65 -3.14 15.90
C GLY A 59 -3.12 -4.02 17.07
N ARG A 60 -4.28 -3.70 17.68
CA ARG A 60 -4.83 -4.41 18.86
C ARG A 60 -5.59 -5.67 18.48
N SER A 61 -5.99 -5.80 17.21
CA SER A 61 -6.73 -6.94 16.68
C SER A 61 -6.09 -7.40 15.37
N ASN A 62 -6.08 -8.71 15.16
CA ASN A 62 -5.63 -9.29 13.90
C ASN A 62 -6.66 -9.00 12.80
N LEU A 63 -6.18 -8.45 11.67
CA LEU A 63 -6.98 -8.33 10.46
C LEU A 63 -7.17 -9.73 9.87
N LYS A 64 -8.42 -10.09 9.59
CA LYS A 64 -8.71 -11.36 8.90
C LYS A 64 -8.39 -11.22 7.42
N MET A 65 -7.96 -12.31 6.78
CA MET A 65 -7.65 -12.31 5.35
C MET A 65 -8.86 -11.89 4.49
N GLU A 66 -10.07 -12.31 4.85
CA GLU A 66 -11.31 -11.90 4.19
C GLU A 66 -11.51 -10.38 4.19
N ASP A 67 -11.20 -9.72 5.31
CA ASP A 67 -11.31 -8.28 5.46
C ASP A 67 -10.16 -7.58 4.72
N ALA A 68 -8.96 -8.16 4.73
CA ALA A 68 -7.80 -7.65 3.98
C ALA A 68 -8.06 -7.61 2.47
N ILE A 69 -8.65 -8.67 1.90
CA ILE A 69 -9.01 -8.73 0.48
C ILE A 69 -10.06 -7.66 0.13
N LYS A 70 -11.07 -7.48 0.99
CA LYS A 70 -12.08 -6.43 0.79
C LYS A 70 -11.45 -5.03 0.80
N LEU A 71 -10.54 -4.77 1.75
CA LEU A 71 -9.84 -3.49 1.85
C LEU A 71 -8.90 -3.26 0.68
N ALA A 72 -8.20 -4.30 0.21
CA ALA A 72 -7.38 -4.24 -0.99
C ALA A 72 -8.21 -3.82 -2.21
N ASN A 73 -9.39 -4.43 -2.39
CA ASN A 73 -10.33 -4.05 -3.44
C ASN A 73 -10.85 -2.61 -3.26
N LEU A 74 -11.14 -2.17 -2.03
CA LEU A 74 -11.61 -0.81 -1.75
C LEU A 74 -10.54 0.25 -2.04
N TYR A 75 -9.28 -0.09 -1.79
CA TYR A 75 -8.13 0.80 -1.98
C TYR A 75 -7.50 0.68 -3.37
N GLU A 76 -7.93 -0.29 -4.18
CA GLU A 76 -7.37 -0.62 -5.49
C GLU A 76 -5.86 -0.93 -5.42
N VAL A 77 -5.45 -1.62 -4.36
CA VAL A 77 -4.06 -2.05 -4.13
C VAL A 77 -3.97 -3.56 -3.96
N ASP A 78 -2.77 -4.12 -4.06
CA ASP A 78 -2.55 -5.54 -3.77
C ASP A 78 -2.67 -5.80 -2.26
N VAL A 79 -3.19 -6.97 -1.88
CA VAL A 79 -3.24 -7.40 -0.47
C VAL A 79 -1.84 -7.42 0.13
N GLN A 80 -0.81 -7.74 -0.66
CA GLN A 80 0.58 -7.71 -0.25
C GLN A 80 1.03 -6.33 0.23
N GLU A 81 0.55 -5.26 -0.41
CA GLU A 81 0.89 -3.87 -0.04
C GLU A 81 0.29 -3.48 1.32
N LEU A 82 -0.87 -4.04 1.66
CA LEU A 82 -1.49 -3.88 2.98
C LEU A 82 -0.73 -4.62 4.08
N ILE A 83 -0.10 -5.76 3.77
CA ILE A 83 0.54 -6.65 4.76
C ILE A 83 2.07 -6.56 4.81
N SER A 84 2.72 -5.91 3.84
CA SER A 84 4.17 -5.86 3.76
C SER A 84 4.77 -4.97 4.83
N VAL A 85 5.79 -5.50 5.52
CA VAL A 85 6.59 -4.81 6.53
C VAL A 85 7.64 -3.89 5.88
N THR A 86 8.06 -4.23 4.66
CA THR A 86 8.91 -3.36 3.84
C THR A 86 8.03 -2.39 3.07
N PRO A 87 8.45 -1.11 2.89
CA PRO A 87 7.90 -0.32 1.82
C PRO A 87 8.25 -1.06 0.54
N SER A 88 7.27 -1.79 -0.01
CA SER A 88 7.38 -2.25 -1.38
C SER A 88 7.46 -0.97 -2.20
N VAL A 89 8.65 -0.67 -2.70
CA VAL A 89 8.76 0.15 -3.90
C VAL A 89 7.95 -0.63 -4.91
N SER A 90 6.71 -0.20 -5.14
CA SER A 90 5.85 -0.78 -6.15
C SER A 90 6.53 -0.52 -7.48
N ALA A 91 7.44 -1.42 -7.86
CA ALA A 91 7.60 -1.75 -9.25
C ALA A 91 6.19 -2.15 -9.68
N TYR A 92 5.52 -1.24 -10.38
CA TYR A 92 4.21 -1.46 -10.98
C TYR A 92 4.20 -2.89 -11.52
N SER A 93 3.42 -3.76 -10.90
CA SER A 93 3.18 -5.10 -11.43
C SER A 93 2.22 -4.90 -12.59
N ASP A 94 2.81 -4.63 -13.77
CA ASP A 94 2.17 -4.78 -15.06
C ASP A 94 1.73 -6.25 -15.16
N ASN A 95 0.46 -6.51 -14.87
CA ASN A 95 -0.21 -7.72 -15.33
C ASN A 95 -0.31 -7.61 -16.86
N GLY A 96 0.80 -7.98 -17.51
CA GLY A 96 1.07 -7.74 -18.91
C GLY A 96 0.08 -8.41 -19.86
N LYS A 97 -1.01 -7.70 -20.15
CA LYS A 97 -1.44 -7.54 -21.54
C LYS A 97 -0.52 -6.48 -22.13
N LYS A 98 0.59 -6.92 -22.75
CA LYS A 98 1.48 -6.04 -23.51
C LYS A 98 0.66 -5.32 -24.58
N SER A 99 0.29 -4.08 -24.29
CA SER A 99 -0.16 -3.14 -25.32
C SER A 99 1.10 -2.60 -26.00
N ASN A 100 1.11 -2.62 -27.33
CA ASN A 100 2.25 -2.20 -28.17
C ASN A 100 2.47 -0.67 -28.13
N GLY A 101 2.62 -0.06 -26.95
CA GLY A 101 2.78 1.40 -26.84
C GLY A 101 3.20 1.95 -25.48
N MET A 102 3.59 1.11 -24.51
CA MET A 102 3.99 1.60 -23.19
C MET A 102 5.51 1.85 -23.12
N ILE A 103 5.90 3.11 -22.96
CA ILE A 103 7.29 3.54 -22.71
C ILE A 103 7.46 3.82 -21.22
N SER A 104 8.42 3.15 -20.58
CA SER A 104 8.78 3.38 -19.18
C SER A 104 9.94 4.38 -19.08
N ILE A 105 9.77 5.45 -18.31
CA ILE A 105 10.77 6.52 -18.13
C ILE A 105 11.14 6.62 -16.65
N LEU A 106 12.44 6.68 -16.36
CA LEU A 106 12.96 6.99 -15.03
C LEU A 106 13.07 8.51 -14.85
N VAL A 107 12.59 9.01 -13.72
CA VAL A 107 12.58 10.45 -13.40
C VAL A 107 13.16 10.65 -12.00
N ASP A 108 14.16 11.51 -11.90
CA ASP A 108 14.74 11.91 -10.62
C ASP A 108 13.92 13.05 -9.99
N LEU A 109 13.55 12.88 -8.72
CA LEU A 109 12.84 13.88 -7.91
C LEU A 109 13.76 14.32 -6.76
N ASP A 110 14.51 15.38 -6.99
CA ASP A 110 15.49 15.97 -6.06
C ASP A 110 14.87 17.07 -5.15
N GLY A 111 13.56 17.31 -5.26
CA GLY A 111 12.86 18.38 -4.54
C GLY A 111 13.02 19.78 -5.14
N SER A 112 13.78 19.94 -6.22
CA SER A 112 13.94 21.20 -6.94
C SER A 112 12.77 21.42 -7.92
N SER A 113 12.11 22.58 -7.80
CA SER A 113 11.03 22.98 -8.74
C SER A 113 11.52 23.02 -10.18
N ASN A 114 12.78 23.41 -10.40
CA ASN A 114 13.37 23.51 -11.74
C ASN A 114 13.53 22.12 -12.38
N THR A 115 13.97 21.13 -11.60
CA THR A 115 14.14 19.74 -12.05
C THR A 115 12.77 19.13 -12.36
N LEU A 116 11.78 19.36 -11.49
CA LEU A 116 10.40 18.92 -11.69
C LEU A 116 9.77 19.50 -12.96
N GLU A 117 9.88 20.81 -13.18
CA GLU A 117 9.34 21.47 -14.37
C GLU A 117 9.99 20.96 -15.66
N SER A 118 11.32 20.79 -15.63
CA SER A 118 12.08 20.22 -16.75
C SER A 118 11.60 18.81 -17.09
N ASN A 119 11.35 17.98 -16.07
CA ASN A 119 10.86 16.63 -16.24
C ASN A 119 9.42 16.61 -16.76
N ILE A 120 8.54 17.47 -16.24
CA ILE A 120 7.16 17.61 -16.74
C ILE A 120 7.15 18.02 -18.21
N HIS A 121 7.99 18.98 -18.61
CA HIS A 121 8.07 19.42 -20.00
C HIS A 121 8.51 18.27 -20.93
N ARG A 122 9.52 17.49 -20.54
CA ARG A 122 10.00 16.33 -21.30
C ARG A 122 8.91 15.26 -21.44
N LEU A 123 8.20 14.94 -20.35
CA LEU A 123 7.12 13.96 -20.36
C LEU A 123 5.96 14.38 -21.26
N LYS A 124 5.57 15.67 -21.24
CA LYS A 124 4.55 16.20 -22.16
C LYS A 124 4.94 16.00 -23.62
N ARG A 125 6.20 16.31 -23.96
CA ARG A 125 6.69 16.12 -25.33
C ARG A 125 6.67 14.66 -25.76
N ILE A 126 7.07 13.74 -24.88
CA ILE A 126 7.04 12.30 -25.20
C ILE A 126 5.60 11.82 -25.37
N ASN A 127 4.68 12.29 -24.54
CA ASN A 127 3.25 12.00 -24.69
C ASN A 127 2.70 12.48 -26.04
N ASP A 128 3.10 13.66 -26.49
CA ASP A 128 2.69 14.19 -27.80
C ASP A 128 3.26 13.37 -28.97
N LEU A 129 4.50 12.87 -28.85
CA LEU A 129 5.14 12.01 -29.86
C LEU A 129 4.47 10.63 -29.92
N LEU A 130 4.15 10.06 -28.77
CA LEU A 130 3.39 8.81 -28.66
C LEU A 130 2.01 8.94 -29.30
N ALA A 131 1.32 10.04 -29.04
CA ALA A 131 0.00 10.31 -29.64
C ALA A 131 0.04 10.39 -31.17
N ARG A 132 1.20 10.74 -31.74
CA ARG A 132 1.41 10.85 -33.20
C ARG A 132 1.95 9.58 -33.85
N GLN A 133 2.28 8.53 -33.08
CA GLN A 133 2.96 7.30 -33.55
C GLN A 133 4.30 7.58 -34.28
N GLU A 134 5.01 8.64 -33.89
CA GLU A 134 6.29 9.04 -34.51
C GLU A 134 7.52 8.48 -33.76
N LEU A 135 7.33 7.42 -32.97
CA LEU A 135 8.37 6.75 -32.19
C LEU A 135 8.57 5.29 -32.65
#